data_AF-A0A7W1HF50-F1
#
_entry.id   AF-A0A7W1HF50-F1
#
_cell.length_a   1.000
_cell.length_b   1.000
_cell.length_c   1.000
_cell.angle_alpha   90.00
_cell.angle_beta   90.00
_cell.angle_gamma   90.00
#
_symmetry.space_group_name_H-M   'P 1'
#
loop_
_entity.id
_entity.type
_entity.pdbx_description
1 polymer ?
#
loop_
_entity_poly.entity_id
_entity_poly.type
_entity_poly.pdbx_seq_one_letter_code
_entity_poly.pdbx_strand_id
1 'polypeptide(L)'
;MRKAVRNLLLVSLFFFVLAFGGCWVGVSYDERNKLYPEPNWIGYDVSIGKVYGKRWERIGNTLLSVGLVIGSIAIVIYYREKQIEDKSIIDLVREE
;
A
#
# COMPACT_ATOMS: atom_id res chain seq x y z
N MET A 1 21.92 -9.48 1.94
CA MET A 1 20.54 -9.96 1.76
C MET A 1 19.56 -9.28 2.75
N ARG A 2 19.84 -9.24 4.07
CA ARG A 2 19.11 -8.40 5.06
C ARG A 2 18.85 -6.93 4.66
N LYS A 3 19.79 -6.25 3.98
CA LYS A 3 19.59 -4.89 3.43
C LYS A 3 18.47 -4.83 2.37
N ALA A 4 18.34 -5.87 1.54
CA ALA A 4 17.31 -5.95 0.50
C ALA A 4 15.92 -6.16 1.11
N VAL A 5 15.78 -7.05 2.09
CA VAL A 5 14.52 -7.24 2.85
C VAL A 5 14.09 -5.94 3.52
N ARG A 6 15.02 -5.25 4.20
CA ARG A 6 14.76 -3.94 4.81
C ARG A 6 14.29 -2.92 3.76
N ASN A 7 14.98 -2.84 2.61
CA ASN A 7 14.59 -1.93 1.54
C ASN A 7 13.20 -2.27 0.98
N LEU A 8 12.85 -3.55 0.81
CA LEU A 8 11.53 -3.97 0.35
C LEU A 8 10.43 -3.61 1.37
N LEU A 9 10.68 -3.81 2.66
CA LEU A 9 9.75 -3.39 3.72
C LEU A 9 9.57 -1.87 3.77
N LEU A 10 10.65 -1.10 3.57
CA LEU A 10 10.57 0.36 3.45
C LEU A 10 9.78 0.81 2.23
N VAL A 11 9.94 0.13 1.08
CA VAL A 11 9.16 0.38 -0.12
C VAL A 11 7.68 0.05 0.11
N SER A 12 7.37 -1.08 0.74
CA SER A 12 6.00 -1.43 1.15
C SER A 12 5.39 -0.35 2.07
N LEU A 13 6.16 0.13 3.05
CA LEU A 13 5.73 1.20 3.95
C LEU A 13 5.49 2.52 3.19
N PHE A 14 6.37 2.87 2.24
CA PHE A 14 6.20 4.05 1.40
C PHE A 14 4.89 4.00 0.60
N PHE A 15 4.59 2.86 -0.03
CA PHE A 15 3.31 2.67 -0.73
C PHE A 15 2.10 2.75 0.20
N PHE A 16 2.21 2.25 1.43
CA PHE A 16 1.15 2.39 2.43
C PHE A 16 0.89 3.86 2.79
N VAL A 17 1.95 4.65 3.01
CA VAL A 17 1.84 6.08 3.30
C VAL A 17 1.22 6.84 2.12
N LEU A 18 1.63 6.52 0.88
CA LEU A 18 1.03 7.13 -0.30
C LEU A 18 -0.44 6.75 -0.48
N ALA A 19 -0.83 5.50 -0.20
CA ALA A 19 -2.22 5.07 -0.24
C ALA A 19 -3.05 5.82 0.79
N PHE A 20 -2.57 5.91 2.03
CA PHE A 20 -3.23 6.65 3.11
C PHE A 20 -3.36 8.14 2.77
N GLY A 21 -2.30 8.76 2.28
CA GLY A 21 -2.30 10.16 1.84
C GLY A 21 -3.27 10.40 0.68
N GLY A 22 -3.31 9.50 -0.30
CA GLY A 22 -4.26 9.58 -1.42
C GLY A 22 -5.71 9.52 -0.98
N CYS A 23 -6.04 8.60 -0.06
CA CYS A 23 -7.37 8.51 0.53
C CYS A 23 -7.72 9.76 1.36
N TRP A 24 -6.78 10.26 2.16
CA TRP A 24 -6.98 11.48 2.97
C TRP A 24 -7.23 12.72 2.12
N VAL A 25 -6.46 12.89 1.04
CA VAL A 25 -6.65 13.98 0.07
C VAL A 25 -7.99 13.84 -0.63
N GLY A 26 -8.38 12.62 -1.03
CA GLY A 26 -9.69 12.36 -1.62
C GLY A 26 -10.85 12.77 -0.71
N VAL A 27 -10.81 12.34 0.56
CA VAL A 27 -11.84 12.70 1.57
C VAL A 27 -11.86 14.21 1.82
N SER A 28 -10.69 14.82 2.02
CA SER A 28 -10.58 16.27 2.27
C SER A 28 -11.08 17.11 1.08
N TYR A 29 -10.87 16.62 -0.15
CA TYR A 29 -11.33 17.30 -1.37
C TYR A 29 -12.86 17.19 -1.52
N ASP A 30 -13.42 16.01 -1.27
CA ASP A 30 -14.87 15.79 -1.29
C ASP A 30 -15.58 16.60 -0.19
N GLU A 31 -15.01 16.67 1.02
CA GLU A 31 -15.56 17.46 2.12
C GLU A 31 -15.52 18.98 1.85
N ARG A 32 -14.42 19.49 1.28
CA ARG A 32 -14.30 20.93 0.96
C ARG A 32 -15.18 21.37 -0.22
N ASN A 33 -15.41 20.50 -1.20
CA ASN A 33 -16.23 20.84 -2.37
C ASN A 33 -17.73 20.57 -2.21
N LYS A 34 -18.14 19.84 -1.17
CA LYS A 34 -19.58 19.72 -0.79
C LYS A 34 -20.23 21.05 -0.39
N LEU A 35 -19.44 22.09 -0.09
CA LEU A 35 -19.94 23.42 0.32
C LEU A 35 -20.43 24.27 -0.87
N TYR A 36 -20.14 23.88 -2.10
CA TYR A 36 -20.71 24.53 -3.28
C TYR A 36 -21.87 23.66 -3.78
N PRO A 37 -23.12 24.18 -3.82
CA PRO A 37 -24.21 23.45 -4.44
C PRO A 37 -23.86 23.26 -5.92
N GLU A 38 -23.52 22.02 -6.29
CA GLU A 38 -23.31 21.67 -7.69
C GLU A 38 -24.62 21.91 -8.44
N PRO A 39 -24.59 22.59 -9.59
CA PRO A 39 -25.82 22.89 -10.30
C PRO A 39 -26.43 21.57 -10.80
N ASN A 40 -27.63 21.25 -10.33
CA ASN A 40 -28.42 20.09 -10.74
C ASN A 40 -28.93 20.30 -12.18
N TRP A 41 -28.07 20.11 -13.18
CA TRP A 41 -28.49 20.03 -14.57
C TRP A 41 -29.05 18.62 -14.80
N ILE A 42 -30.37 18.59 -14.95
CA ILE A 42 -31.25 17.50 -15.39
C ILE A 42 -30.49 16.32 -16.02
N GLY A 43 -30.42 15.19 -15.30
CA GLY A 43 -30.12 13.86 -15.87
C GLY A 43 -28.67 13.36 -15.78
N TYR A 44 -27.72 14.17 -15.33
CA TYR A 44 -26.34 13.70 -15.08
C TYR A 44 -26.00 13.85 -13.60
N ASP A 45 -26.15 12.77 -12.84
CA ASP A 45 -25.70 12.65 -11.44
C ASP A 45 -24.15 12.48 -11.38
N VAL A 46 -23.45 13.32 -12.15
CA VAL A 46 -22.00 13.41 -12.18
C VAL A 46 -21.61 14.59 -11.30
N SER A 47 -21.82 14.42 -10.00
CA SER A 47 -21.20 15.28 -9.02
C SER A 47 -19.68 15.21 -9.22
N ILE A 48 -19.08 16.31 -9.70
CA ILE A 48 -17.66 16.41 -10.02
C ILE A 48 -16.83 16.08 -8.76
N GLY A 49 -17.36 16.39 -7.58
CA GLY A 49 -16.85 15.92 -6.28
C GLY A 49 -16.76 14.40 -6.20
N LYS A 50 -17.88 13.65 -6.31
CA LYS A 50 -17.84 12.17 -6.18
C LYS A 50 -16.98 11.49 -7.25
N VAL A 51 -16.76 12.11 -8.43
CA VAL A 51 -15.85 11.56 -9.45
C VAL A 51 -14.39 11.68 -9.00
N TYR A 52 -14.01 12.77 -8.35
CA TYR A 52 -12.65 12.97 -7.86
C TYR A 52 -12.35 12.10 -6.64
N GLY A 53 -13.24 12.04 -5.64
CA GLY A 53 -13.08 11.13 -4.49
C GLY A 53 -12.92 9.67 -4.90
N LYS A 54 -13.77 9.16 -5.80
CA LYS A 54 -13.68 7.77 -6.33
C LYS A 54 -12.37 7.48 -7.08
N ARG A 55 -11.78 8.48 -7.75
CA ARG A 55 -10.47 8.32 -8.42
C ARG A 55 -9.35 8.17 -7.41
N TRP A 56 -9.34 9.01 -6.37
CA TRP A 56 -8.34 8.93 -5.29
C TRP A 56 -8.45 7.63 -4.50
N GLU A 57 -9.66 7.15 -4.23
CA GLU A 57 -9.90 5.86 -3.60
C GLU A 57 -9.36 4.69 -4.45
N ARG A 58 -9.57 4.73 -5.77
CA ARG A 58 -9.03 3.71 -6.68
C ARG A 58 -7.49 3.73 -6.71
N ILE A 59 -6.88 4.91 -6.76
CA ILE A 59 -5.42 5.08 -6.71
C ILE A 59 -4.89 4.56 -5.37
N GLY A 60 -5.52 4.94 -4.25
CA GLY A 60 -5.16 4.47 -2.91
C GLY A 60 -5.21 2.95 -2.79
N ASN A 61 -6.30 2.32 -3.25
CA ASN A 61 -6.44 0.87 -3.24
C ASN A 61 -5.40 0.16 -4.11
N THR A 62 -5.03 0.75 -5.26
CA THR A 62 -3.99 0.19 -6.14
C THR A 62 -2.63 0.26 -5.47
N LEU A 63 -2.27 1.40 -4.89
CA LEU A 63 -1.01 1.59 -4.17
C LEU A 63 -0.91 0.69 -2.94
N LEU A 64 -2.00 0.53 -2.19
CA LEU A 64 -2.07 -0.39 -1.06
C LEU A 64 -1.84 -1.84 -1.50
N SER A 65 -2.49 -2.26 -2.59
CA SER A 65 -2.33 -3.61 -3.15
C SER A 65 -0.88 -3.88 -3.57
N VAL A 66 -0.24 -2.92 -4.25
CA VAL A 66 1.18 -3.00 -4.62
C VAL A 66 2.07 -3.08 -3.38
N GLY A 67 1.81 -2.25 -2.37
CA GLY A 67 2.54 -2.28 -1.09
C GLY A 67 2.45 -3.64 -0.41
N LEU A 68 1.24 -4.21 -0.30
CA LEU A 68 1.03 -5.54 0.29
C LEU A 68 1.79 -6.64 -0.46
N VAL A 69 1.77 -6.65 -1.79
CA VAL A 69 2.51 -7.64 -2.60
C VAL A 69 4.01 -7.55 -2.32
N ILE A 70 4.57 -6.34 -2.29
CA ILE A 70 6.00 -6.13 -2.00
C ILE A 70 6.33 -6.59 -0.58
N GLY A 71 5.48 -6.28 0.40
CA GLY A 71 5.62 -6.73 1.79
C GLY A 71 5.58 -8.25 1.92
N SER A 72 4.65 -8.92 1.25
CA SER A 72 4.57 -10.39 1.23
C SER A 72 5.84 -11.03 0.65
N ILE A 73 6.37 -10.49 -0.44
CA ILE A 73 7.64 -10.96 -1.02
C ILE A 73 8.80 -10.80 -0.02
N ALA A 74 8.88 -9.65 0.67
CA ALA A 74 9.92 -9.40 1.66
C ALA A 74 9.87 -10.42 2.82
N ILE A 75 8.67 -10.74 3.31
CA ILE A 75 8.45 -11.74 4.37
C ILE A 75 8.89 -13.14 3.90
N VAL A 76 8.52 -13.54 2.68
CA VAL A 76 8.92 -14.85 2.13
C VAL A 76 10.44 -14.97 2.00
N ILE A 77 11.11 -13.92 1.51
CA ILE A 77 12.58 -13.88 1.43
C ILE A 77 13.20 -14.01 2.82
N TYR A 78 12.68 -13.26 3.80
CA TYR A 78 13.15 -13.34 5.18
C TYR A 78 13.02 -14.74 5.79
N TYR A 79 11.86 -15.39 5.60
CA TYR A 79 11.66 -16.76 6.09
C TYR A 79 12.61 -17.76 5.43
N ARG A 80 12.85 -17.63 4.12
CA ARG A 80 13.82 -18.49 3.44
C ARG A 80 15.25 -18.29 3.94
N GLU A 81 15.67 -17.04 4.15
CA GLU A 81 16.98 -16.74 4.74
C GLU A 81 17.12 -17.38 6.12
N LYS A 82 16.09 -17.24 6.97
CA LYS A 82 16.09 -17.81 8.31
C LYS A 82 16.16 -19.34 8.29
N GLN A 83 15.43 -20.00 7.40
CA GLN A 83 15.51 -21.46 7.25
C GLN A 83 16.87 -21.96 6.80
N ILE A 84 17.60 -21.20 5.98
CA ILE A 84 18.96 -21.55 5.55
C ILE A 84 19.92 -21.40 6.73
N GLU A 85 19.80 -20.31 7.49
CA GLU A 85 20.60 -20.05 8.70
C GLU A 85 20.39 -21.16 9.75
N ASP A 86 19.12 -21.49 10.05
CA ASP A 86 18.76 -22.54 10.99
C ASP A 86 19.27 -23.93 10.57
N LYS A 87 19.20 -24.27 9.27
CA LYS A 87 19.76 -25.54 8.75
C LYS A 87 21.28 -25.61 8.90
N SER A 88 21.99 -24.53 8.58
CA SER A 88 23.45 -24.51 8.70
C SER A 88 23.94 -24.71 10.14
N ILE A 89 23.20 -24.18 11.12
CA ILE A 89 23.50 -24.36 12.54
C ILE A 89 23.30 -25.82 12.96
N ILE A 90 22.23 -26.46 12.49
CA ILE A 90 21.95 -27.86 12.80
C ILE A 90 23.03 -28.78 12.23
N ASP A 91 23.49 -28.52 11.00
CA ASP A 91 24.55 -29.31 10.37
C ASP A 91 25.88 -29.14 11.12
N LEU A 92 26.23 -27.91 11.54
CA LEU A 92 27.42 -27.64 12.36
C LEU A 92 27.42 -28.36 13.71
N VAL A 93 26.28 -28.41 14.40
CA VAL A 93 26.14 -29.10 15.70
C VAL A 93 26.20 -30.62 15.56
N ARG A 94 25.93 -31.17 14.38
CA ARG A 94 25.90 -32.62 14.13
C ARG A 94 27.26 -33.20 13.75
N GLU A 95 28.20 -32.36 13.34
CA GLU A 95 29.58 -32.76 12.98
C GLU A 95 30.55 -32.79 14.19
N GLU A 96 30.13 -32.31 15.37
CA GLU A 96 30.82 -32.46 16.67
C GLU A 96 30.37 -33.72 17.42
#